data_AF-A0A1R3WUJ3-F1
#
_entry.id   AF-A0A1R3WUJ3-F1
#
_cell.length_a   1.000
_cell.length_b   1.000
_cell.length_c   1.000
_cell.angle_alpha   90.00
_cell.angle_beta   90.00
_cell.angle_gamma   90.00
#
_symmetry.space_group_name_H-M   'P 1'
#
loop_
_entity.id
_entity.type
_entity.pdbx_description
1 polymer ?
#
loop_
_entity_poly.entity_id
_entity_poly.type
_entity_poly.pdbx_seq_one_letter_code
_entity_poly.pdbx_strand_id
1 'polypeptide(L)'
;MTLEMEHWDENRYMELNTYFRIKIQGMVDSDPYIRDLRKSEDGLQLADLINRMSDSDQELWKEFIKLDRIKLHLDMQNHLEGKGTPYTLRHGFGSASSDADDSPSPW
;
A
#
# COMPACT_ATOMS: atom_id res chain seq x y z
N MET A 1 22.38 14.15 -2.17
CA MET A 1 21.39 13.06 -2.18
C MET A 1 20.08 13.58 -1.57
N THR A 2 19.38 14.50 -2.24
CA THR A 2 18.19 15.17 -1.65
C THR A 2 17.05 15.42 -2.65
N LEU A 3 17.20 15.04 -3.93
CA LEU A 3 16.21 15.33 -4.99
C LEU A 3 15.06 14.30 -5.08
N GLU A 4 15.16 13.15 -4.40
CA GLU A 4 14.12 12.10 -4.47
C GLU A 4 12.94 12.36 -3.53
N MET A 5 13.10 13.18 -2.48
CA MET A 5 12.01 13.53 -1.56
C MET A 5 11.06 14.60 -2.12
N GLU A 6 11.48 15.35 -3.13
CA GLU A 6 10.73 16.49 -3.69
C GLU A 6 9.57 16.05 -4.61
N HIS A 7 9.45 14.75 -4.89
CA HIS A 7 8.46 14.19 -5.81
C HIS A 7 7.40 13.30 -5.14
N TRP A 8 7.23 13.41 -3.81
CA TRP A 8 6.11 12.79 -3.14
C TRP A 8 4.80 13.51 -3.51
N ASP A 9 4.06 12.94 -4.46
CA ASP A 9 2.72 13.40 -4.82
C ASP A 9 1.67 12.51 -4.13
N GLU A 10 1.21 12.97 -2.97
CA GLU A 10 0.20 12.28 -2.18
C GLU A 10 -1.12 12.10 -2.94
N ASN A 11 -1.53 13.11 -3.70
CA ASN A 11 -2.77 13.08 -4.46
C ASN A 11 -2.69 11.99 -5.55
N ARG A 12 -1.57 11.95 -6.28
CA ARG A 12 -1.32 10.93 -7.29
C ARG A 12 -1.23 9.54 -6.69
N TYR A 13 -0.58 9.39 -5.54
CA TYR A 13 -0.52 8.11 -4.83
C TYR A 13 -1.92 7.62 -4.40
N MET A 14 -2.75 8.50 -3.85
CA MET A 14 -4.11 8.16 -3.44
C MET A 14 -5.01 7.79 -4.63
N GLU A 15 -4.87 8.52 -5.74
CA GLU A 15 -5.57 8.23 -7.00
C GLU A 15 -5.20 6.83 -7.51
N LEU A 16 -3.90 6.54 -7.64
CA LEU A 16 -3.41 5.25 -8.11
C LEU A 16 -3.79 4.11 -7.14
N ASN A 17 -3.67 4.32 -5.83
CA ASN A 17 -4.07 3.33 -4.82
C ASN A 17 -5.57 2.98 -4.93
N THR A 18 -6.41 4.00 -5.10
CA THR A 18 -7.86 3.81 -5.27
C THR A 18 -8.16 3.10 -6.59
N TYR A 19 -7.52 3.52 -7.68
CA TYR A 19 -7.64 2.90 -9.00
C TYR A 19 -7.28 1.41 -8.94
N PHE A 20 -6.11 1.06 -8.40
CA PHE A 20 -5.68 -0.33 -8.31
C PHE A 20 -6.54 -1.16 -7.36
N ARG A 21 -7.01 -0.60 -6.25
CA ARG A 21 -7.98 -1.30 -5.37
C ARG A 21 -9.25 -1.69 -6.12
N ILE A 22 -9.87 -0.74 -6.83
CA ILE A 22 -11.10 -1.00 -7.59
C ILE A 22 -10.83 -1.99 -8.72
N LYS A 23 -9.71 -1.82 -9.43
CA LYS A 23 -9.34 -2.68 -10.56
C LYS A 23 -9.09 -4.12 -10.12
N ILE A 24 -8.29 -4.31 -9.06
CA ILE A 24 -7.99 -5.63 -8.51
C ILE A 24 -9.27 -6.29 -7.99
N GLN A 25 -10.12 -5.54 -7.28
CA GLN A 25 -11.41 -6.07 -6.81
C GLN A 25 -12.28 -6.52 -7.98
N GLY A 26 -12.40 -5.70 -9.02
CA GLY A 26 -13.13 -6.04 -10.24
C GLY A 26 -12.57 -7.27 -10.94
N MET A 27 -11.25 -7.44 -11.01
CA MET A 27 -10.61 -8.62 -11.58
C MET A 27 -10.85 -9.88 -10.74
N VAL A 28 -10.77 -9.76 -9.41
CA VAL A 28 -11.03 -10.88 -8.49
C VAL A 28 -12.48 -11.35 -8.58
N ASP A 29 -13.42 -10.42 -8.75
CA ASP A 29 -14.85 -10.75 -8.82
C ASP A 29 -15.27 -11.24 -10.22
N SER A 30 -14.63 -10.74 -11.27
CA SER A 30 -15.02 -11.02 -12.66
C SER A 30 -14.26 -12.17 -13.31
N ASP A 31 -13.01 -12.44 -12.91
CA ASP A 31 -12.16 -13.44 -13.57
C ASP A 31 -12.27 -14.81 -12.86
N PRO A 32 -12.89 -15.83 -13.50
CA PRO A 32 -13.03 -17.15 -12.92
C PRO A 32 -11.69 -17.83 -12.64
N TYR A 33 -10.64 -17.51 -13.41
CA TYR A 33 -9.30 -18.07 -13.20
C TYR A 33 -8.64 -17.47 -11.95
N ILE A 34 -8.82 -16.18 -11.69
CA ILE A 34 -8.33 -15.53 -10.46
C ILE A 34 -9.04 -16.14 -9.24
N ARG A 35 -10.34 -16.41 -9.36
CA ARG A 35 -11.12 -17.06 -8.31
C ARG A 35 -10.67 -18.50 -8.03
N ASP A 36 -10.24 -19.21 -9.05
CA ASP A 36 -9.69 -20.57 -8.92
C ASP A 36 -8.25 -20.55 -8.37
N LEU A 37 -7.41 -19.57 -8.76
CA LEU A 37 -6.10 -19.36 -8.13
C LEU A 37 -6.20 -19.06 -6.64
N ARG A 38 -7.24 -18.33 -6.23
CA ARG A 38 -7.49 -18.05 -4.82
C ARG A 38 -7.77 -19.29 -3.98
N LYS A 39 -8.14 -20.40 -4.63
CA LYS A 39 -8.37 -21.71 -4.01
C LYS A 39 -7.16 -22.64 -4.13
N SER A 40 -6.15 -22.26 -4.92
CA SER A 40 -4.89 -22.99 -5.04
C SER A 40 -4.05 -22.79 -3.77
N GLU A 41 -3.26 -23.80 -3.38
CA GLU A 41 -2.38 -23.73 -2.20
C GLU A 41 -1.30 -22.64 -2.31
N ASP A 42 -0.88 -22.28 -3.52
CA ASP A 42 0.09 -21.20 -3.77
C ASP A 42 -0.47 -19.80 -3.49
N GLY A 43 -1.80 -19.67 -3.38
CA GLY A 43 -2.47 -18.39 -3.18
C GLY A 43 -2.40 -17.47 -4.40
N LEU A 44 -3.25 -16.44 -4.39
CA LEU A 44 -3.27 -15.44 -5.45
C LEU A 44 -2.13 -14.43 -5.23
N GLN A 45 -1.12 -14.44 -6.10
CA GLN A 45 -0.06 -13.44 -6.05
C GLN A 45 -0.47 -12.16 -6.79
N LEU A 46 -0.08 -11.01 -6.23
CA LEU A 46 -0.34 -9.71 -6.85
C LEU A 46 0.36 -9.59 -8.21
N ALA A 47 1.52 -10.23 -8.38
CA ALA A 47 2.24 -10.25 -9.66
C ALA A 47 1.41 -10.88 -10.79
N ASP A 48 0.65 -11.94 -10.50
CA ASP A 48 -0.19 -12.62 -11.49
C ASP A 48 -1.38 -11.75 -11.92
N LEU A 49 -1.94 -10.97 -10.99
CA LEU A 49 -2.97 -9.97 -11.28
C LEU A 49 -2.43 -8.87 -12.18
N ILE A 50 -1.26 -8.32 -11.86
CA ILE A 50 -0.65 -7.23 -12.64
C ILE A 50 -0.27 -7.69 -14.06
N ASN A 51 0.28 -8.90 -14.20
CA ASN A 51 0.62 -9.47 -15.52
C ASN A 51 -0.60 -9.67 -16.43
N ARG A 52 -1.81 -9.71 -15.87
CA ARG A 52 -3.08 -9.81 -16.61
C ARG A 52 -3.72 -8.46 -16.92
N MET A 53 -3.21 -7.38 -16.33
CA MET A 53 -3.66 -6.04 -16.67
C MET A 53 -3.06 -5.59 -18.00
N SER A 54 -3.65 -4.56 -18.61
CA SER A 54 -3.13 -3.99 -19.85
C SER A 54 -1.76 -3.34 -19.64
N ASP A 55 -0.98 -3.20 -20.71
CA ASP A 55 0.34 -2.57 -20.66
C ASP A 55 0.28 -1.15 -20.05
N SER A 56 -0.80 -0.41 -20.32
CA SER A 56 -1.05 0.91 -19.72
C SER A 56 -1.17 0.84 -18.19
N ASP A 57 -1.87 -0.18 -17.67
CA ASP A 57 -2.05 -0.37 -16.23
C ASP A 57 -0.74 -0.82 -15.57
N GLN A 58 0.09 -1.61 -16.27
CA GLN A 58 1.41 -1.99 -15.78
C GLN A 58 2.36 -0.79 -15.68
N GLU A 59 2.28 0.18 -16.59
CA GLU A 59 3.04 1.43 -16.47
C GLU A 59 2.59 2.28 -15.28
N LEU A 60 1.27 2.41 -15.07
CA LEU A 60 0.72 3.06 -13.88
C LEU A 60 1.12 2.33 -12.59
N TRP A 61 1.26 1.00 -12.64
CA TRP A 61 1.70 0.20 -11.51
C TRP A 61 3.16 0.48 -11.16
N LYS A 62 4.03 0.61 -12.18
CA LYS A 62 5.42 1.03 -11.98
C LYS A 62 5.51 2.42 -11.35
N GLU A 63 4.64 3.34 -11.77
CA GLU A 63 4.52 4.68 -11.17
C GLU A 63 4.11 4.58 -9.70
N PHE A 64 3.07 3.79 -9.39
CA PHE A 64 2.60 3.56 -8.02
C PHE A 64 3.69 2.98 -7.12
N ILE A 65 4.43 1.96 -7.56
CA ILE A 65 5.51 1.34 -6.78
C ILE A 65 6.66 2.32 -6.51
N LYS A 66 6.95 3.23 -7.45
CA LYS A 66 7.95 4.29 -7.21
C LYS A 66 7.51 5.22 -6.10
N LEU A 67 6.25 5.68 -6.13
CA LEU A 67 5.68 6.53 -5.09
C LEU A 67 5.61 5.81 -3.74
N ASP A 68 5.21 4.53 -3.71
CA ASP A 68 5.13 3.72 -2.50
C ASP A 68 6.50 3.56 -1.82
N ARG A 69 7.57 3.38 -2.60
CA ARG A 69 8.96 3.35 -2.08
C ARG A 69 9.38 4.66 -1.44
N ILE A 70 8.97 5.79 -2.03
CA ILE A 70 9.25 7.13 -1.49
C ILE A 70 8.49 7.31 -0.17
N LYS A 71 7.20 6.93 -0.14
CA LYS A 71 6.37 6.93 1.07
C LYS A 71 7.00 6.11 2.19
N LEU A 72 7.42 4.88 1.88
CA LEU A 72 8.04 4.00 2.86
C LEU A 72 9.33 4.60 3.42
N HIS A 73 10.18 5.20 2.59
CA HIS A 73 11.37 5.90 3.07
C HIS A 73 11.03 7.08 3.97
N LEU A 74 10.02 7.87 3.60
CA LEU A 74 9.56 9.00 4.41
C LEU A 74 9.00 8.54 5.75
N ASP A 75 8.17 7.49 5.76
CA ASP A 75 7.62 6.88 6.97
C ASP A 75 8.73 6.31 7.86
N MET A 76 9.72 5.63 7.28
CA MET A 76 10.89 5.12 8.01
C MET A 76 11.73 6.24 8.61
N GLN A 77 11.98 7.32 7.87
CA GLN A 77 12.71 8.47 8.38
C GLN A 77 11.94 9.16 9.51
N ASN A 78 10.65 9.38 9.34
CA ASN A 78 9.77 9.95 10.37
C ASN A 78 9.78 9.08 11.64
N HIS A 79 9.77 7.75 11.48
CA HIS A 79 9.85 6.81 12.60
C HIS A 79 11.18 6.91 13.36
N LEU A 80 12.32 6.98 12.65
CA LEU A 80 13.64 7.13 13.25
C LEU A 80 13.85 8.49 13.95
N GLU A 81 13.22 9.55 13.44
CA GLU A 81 13.26 10.89 14.04
C GLU A 81 12.27 11.08 15.21
N GLY A 82 11.49 10.04 15.55
CA GLY A 82 10.52 10.09 16.65
C GLY A 82 9.30 10.99 16.39
N LYS A 83 9.07 11.40 15.14
CA LYS A 83 7.93 12.21 14.70
C LYS A 83 6.84 11.41 13.95
N GLY A 84 7.12 10.15 13.63
CA GLY A 84 6.24 9.26 12.87
C GLY A 84 5.41 8.32 13.74
N THR A 85 4.36 7.78 13.13
CA THR A 85 3.48 6.78 13.72
C THR A 85 4.25 5.54 14.18
N PRO A 86 4.01 4.98 15.38
CA PRO A 86 4.61 3.71 15.78
C PRO A 86 4.20 2.59 14.81
N TYR A 87 5.18 1.84 14.32
CA TYR A 87 4.95 0.66 13.50
C TYR A 87 4.17 -0.39 14.32
N THR A 88 2.99 -0.77 13.85
CA THR A 88 2.26 -1.90 14.43
C THR A 88 2.17 -3.02 13.42
N LEU A 89 2.53 -4.25 13.82
CA LEU A 89 2.47 -5.48 13.01
C LEU A 89 1.09 -5.74 12.35
N ARG A 90 0.05 -5.06 12.83
CA ARG A 90 -1.34 -5.23 12.39
C ARG A 90 -1.81 -4.19 11.36
N HIS A 91 -1.19 -3.00 11.32
CA HIS A 91 -1.62 -1.87 10.47
C HIS A 91 -0.48 -1.16 9.71
N GLY A 92 0.77 -1.60 9.87
CA GLY A 92 1.94 -0.90 9.30
C GLY A 92 2.15 0.47 9.95
N PHE A 93 2.62 1.45 9.18
CA PHE A 93 2.86 2.83 9.61
C PHE A 93 1.59 3.72 9.63
N GLY A 94 0.40 3.12 9.56
CA GLY A 94 -0.88 3.83 9.50
C GLY A 94 -1.39 4.30 10.88
N SER A 95 -1.54 5.62 11.02
CA SER A 95 -2.30 6.39 12.01
C SER A 95 -2.50 5.78 13.42
N ALA A 96 -1.56 6.05 14.31
CA ALA A 96 -1.84 6.32 15.71
C ALA A 96 -2.36 7.76 15.72
N SER A 97 -3.64 7.92 15.40
CA SER A 97 -4.35 9.11 15.79
C SER A 97 -4.15 9.22 17.30
N SER A 98 -3.48 10.29 17.71
CA SER A 98 -3.31 10.66 19.10
C SER A 98 -4.68 10.85 19.74
N ASP A 99 -5.18 9.80 20.37
CA ASP A 99 -5.97 9.89 21.59
C ASP A 99 -5.38 8.88 22.56
N ALA A 100 -4.26 9.30 23.14
CA ALA A 100 -3.88 8.85 24.47
C ALA A 100 -4.95 9.39 25.44
N ASP A 101 -6.07 8.67 25.56
CA ASP A 101 -6.89 8.77 26.76
C ASP A 101 -6.31 7.80 27.80
N ASP A 102 -5.70 8.45 28.78
CA ASP A 102 -5.12 7.97 30.01
C ASP A 102 -6.13 7.11 30.78
N SER A 103 -6.05 5.79 30.64
CA SER A 103 -6.70 4.86 31.56
C SER A 103 -5.73 3.78 31.97
N PRO A 104 -5.19 3.81 33.21
CA PRO A 104 -4.36 2.73 33.70
C PRO A 104 -5.26 1.50 33.93
N SER A 105 -5.06 0.44 33.16
CA SER A 105 -5.64 -0.88 33.48
C SER A 105 -5.10 -1.35 34.84
N PRO A 106 -5.95 -1.57 35.86
CA PRO A 106 -5.57 -2.44 36.95
C PRO A 106 -5.72 -3.89 36.46
N TRP A 107 -4.89 -4.75 37.03
CA TRP A 107 -4.73 -6.16 36.69
C TRP A 107 -6.02 -6.97 36.76
#